data_AF-A0A962U7G6-F1
#
_entry.id   AF-A0A962U7G6-F1
#
_cell.length_a   1.000
_cell.length_b   1.000
_cell.length_c   1.000
_cell.angle_alpha   90.00
_cell.angle_beta   90.00
_cell.angle_gamma   90.00
#
_symmetry.space_group_name_H-M   'P 1'
#
loop_
_entity.id
_entity.type
_entity.pdbx_description
1 polymer ?
#
loop_
_entity_poly.entity_id
_entity_poly.type
_entity_poly.pdbx_seq_one_letter_code
_entity_poly.pdbx_strand_id
1 'polypeptide(L)'
;MLTNRPYSVGLLLTLVCLLLSGAAWSASTDDDPLQFDDMPLDDVLQYPDWFKKSFLELDEDLAEAKSNGKRGLIVYFGQKRCAYCRMLIEVNFTTPDIVNYTREHFDLVPIDIWSPESVTTPGGKEMSEREFSQALGTNFTPSLVFYDTEGKIALRLRGYYPPYQFRAALEYVADGHYKREAFPVYMARGDKTLRFEPGDLVEEPFFEPPPFNLDRSRFPGQLPLVVFFEQGDCHACDVLHTQPLARKTVRNLLNRLESVQVDMWSDTPVVKPDGQQTTARKWAKELGIFYAPTIVFFDEQGKEIIRIDSVVHLYRLRNVLNYVISKGYLTEPDFLLWSSRTRRLLDEESEHVSQEQNDAR
;
A
#
# COMPACT_ATOMS: atom_id res chain seq x y z
N MET A 1 -72.09 -52.30 5.09
CA MET A 1 -72.18 -53.78 5.07
C MET A 1 -71.05 -54.30 4.18
N LEU A 2 -70.19 -55.17 4.75
CA LEU A 2 -69.45 -56.29 4.11
C LEU A 2 -68.47 -55.89 2.97
N THR A 3 -67.18 -56.27 2.92
CA THR A 3 -66.50 -57.50 3.37
C THR A 3 -64.96 -57.38 3.23
N ASN A 4 -64.24 -57.99 4.18
CA ASN A 4 -63.02 -58.83 4.07
C ASN A 4 -61.87 -58.53 3.07
N ARG A 5 -60.66 -58.29 3.65
CA ARG A 5 -59.42 -59.15 3.70
C ARG A 5 -59.02 -59.99 2.45
N PRO A 6 -57.77 -60.51 2.33
CA PRO A 6 -56.42 -59.97 2.63
C PRO A 6 -55.27 -60.46 1.65
N TYR A 7 -54.01 -60.05 1.90
CA TYR A 7 -52.68 -60.60 1.51
C TYR A 7 -52.34 -60.96 0.04
N SER A 8 -51.18 -60.49 -0.45
CA SER A 8 -50.03 -61.34 -0.88
C SER A 8 -48.86 -60.52 -1.49
N VAL A 9 -47.69 -60.65 -0.86
CA VAL A 9 -46.34 -60.90 -1.42
C VAL A 9 -45.94 -60.24 -2.76
N GLY A 10 -44.85 -59.49 -2.77
CA GLY A 10 -44.19 -59.05 -4.01
C GLY A 10 -42.99 -58.13 -3.82
N LEU A 11 -41.89 -58.69 -3.34
CA LEU A 11 -40.54 -58.12 -3.32
C LEU A 11 -40.06 -57.84 -4.77
N LEU A 12 -39.68 -56.60 -5.14
CA LEU A 12 -38.43 -56.25 -5.84
C LEU A 12 -38.38 -54.80 -6.36
N LEU A 13 -37.25 -54.15 -6.08
CA LEU A 13 -36.51 -53.24 -6.97
C LEU A 13 -37.26 -52.07 -7.65
N THR A 14 -36.96 -50.83 -7.26
CA THR A 14 -35.94 -50.02 -7.97
C THR A 14 -35.72 -48.66 -7.29
N LEU A 15 -34.43 -48.41 -7.09
CA LEU A 15 -33.80 -47.29 -6.42
C LEU A 15 -33.48 -46.21 -7.46
N VAL A 16 -34.33 -45.21 -7.66
CA VAL A 16 -33.97 -44.00 -8.42
C VAL A 16 -34.80 -42.82 -7.90
N CYS A 17 -34.20 -41.96 -7.09
CA CYS A 17 -34.49 -40.52 -6.95
C CYS A 17 -33.85 -39.99 -5.66
N LEU A 18 -32.56 -39.62 -5.71
CA LEU A 18 -31.96 -38.68 -4.75
C LEU A 18 -30.54 -38.31 -5.18
N LEU A 19 -30.40 -37.62 -6.31
CA LEU A 19 -29.18 -36.87 -6.65
C LEU A 19 -29.56 -35.61 -7.43
N LEU A 20 -30.21 -34.67 -6.73
CA LEU A 20 -30.19 -33.25 -7.06
C LEU A 20 -29.63 -32.51 -5.85
N SER A 21 -28.39 -32.84 -5.50
CA SER A 21 -27.58 -31.97 -4.65
C SER A 21 -27.03 -30.90 -5.57
N GLY A 22 -27.63 -29.70 -5.52
CA GLY A 22 -27.07 -28.53 -6.16
C GLY A 22 -25.63 -28.36 -5.69
N ALA A 23 -24.70 -28.38 -6.64
CA ALA A 23 -23.35 -27.91 -6.39
C ALA A 23 -23.47 -26.40 -6.09
N ALA A 24 -23.55 -26.06 -4.81
CA ALA A 24 -23.24 -24.72 -4.37
C ALA A 24 -21.77 -24.50 -4.73
N TRP A 25 -21.52 -23.69 -5.75
CA TRP A 25 -20.21 -23.14 -6.01
C TRP A 25 -19.83 -22.28 -4.80
N SER A 26 -19.04 -22.86 -3.91
CA SER A 26 -18.25 -22.12 -2.94
C SER A 26 -17.24 -21.30 -3.76
N ALA A 27 -17.47 -20.00 -3.90
CA ALA A 27 -16.40 -19.08 -4.29
C ALA A 27 -15.30 -19.20 -3.23
N SER A 28 -14.16 -19.76 -3.61
CA SER A 28 -12.98 -19.85 -2.76
C SER A 28 -12.53 -18.45 -2.37
N THR A 29 -12.33 -18.23 -1.07
CA THR A 29 -11.77 -17.02 -0.46
C THR A 29 -10.26 -16.86 -0.69
N ASP A 30 -9.69 -17.51 -1.70
CA ASP A 30 -8.24 -17.60 -1.96
C ASP A 30 -7.66 -16.43 -2.78
N ASP A 31 -8.51 -15.54 -3.33
CA ASP A 31 -8.09 -14.43 -4.23
C ASP A 31 -8.16 -13.05 -3.56
N ASP A 32 -7.93 -12.93 -2.25
CA ASP A 32 -7.84 -11.63 -1.59
C ASP A 32 -6.46 -10.98 -1.87
N PRO A 33 -6.37 -9.91 -2.69
CA PRO A 33 -5.09 -9.29 -3.04
C PRO A 33 -4.42 -8.58 -1.85
N LEU A 34 -5.10 -8.50 -0.70
CA LEU A 34 -4.55 -8.02 0.55
C LEU A 34 -3.92 -9.13 1.40
N GLN A 35 -3.85 -10.37 0.95
CA GLN A 35 -3.22 -11.47 1.69
C GLN A 35 -2.00 -12.01 0.95
N PHE A 36 -0.82 -11.54 1.34
CA PHE A 36 0.45 -12.03 0.79
C PHE A 36 1.60 -11.91 1.80
N ASP A 37 2.66 -12.70 1.58
CA ASP A 37 3.92 -12.53 2.30
C ASP A 37 4.71 -11.37 1.70
N ASP A 38 5.07 -10.41 2.55
CA ASP A 38 5.73 -9.17 2.18
C ASP A 38 7.24 -9.16 2.38
N MET A 39 7.83 -10.33 2.66
CA MET A 39 9.27 -10.52 2.65
C MET A 39 9.89 -10.29 1.25
N PRO A 40 11.19 -9.90 1.19
CA PRO A 40 11.91 -9.84 -0.08
C PRO A 40 11.84 -11.18 -0.83
N LEU A 41 11.73 -11.10 -2.15
CA LEU A 41 11.57 -12.29 -2.99
C LEU A 41 12.90 -13.04 -3.20
N ASP A 42 12.79 -14.36 -3.33
CA ASP A 42 13.90 -15.24 -3.75
C ASP A 42 14.21 -15.14 -5.24
N ASP A 43 13.20 -14.81 -6.05
CA ASP A 43 13.32 -14.64 -7.50
C ASP A 43 13.29 -13.17 -7.91
N VAL A 44 13.86 -12.91 -9.09
CA VAL A 44 13.83 -11.59 -9.73
C VAL A 44 12.55 -11.44 -10.52
N LEU A 45 11.83 -10.35 -10.27
CA LEU A 45 10.62 -9.99 -11.01
C LEU A 45 10.88 -9.79 -12.49
N GLN A 46 9.95 -10.29 -13.30
CA GLN A 46 9.89 -10.03 -14.73
C GLN A 46 8.80 -9.01 -15.01
N TYR A 47 9.09 -8.04 -15.88
CA TYR A 47 8.08 -7.07 -16.30
C TYR A 47 7.22 -7.65 -17.43
N PRO A 48 5.91 -7.32 -17.46
CA PRO A 48 5.06 -7.68 -18.58
C PRO A 48 5.62 -7.15 -19.92
N ASP A 49 5.46 -7.92 -21.00
CA ASP A 49 5.96 -7.58 -22.34
C ASP A 49 5.41 -6.25 -22.90
N TRP A 50 4.31 -5.75 -22.31
CA TRP A 50 3.68 -4.51 -22.72
C TRP A 50 4.28 -3.26 -22.08
N PHE A 51 5.18 -3.42 -21.10
CA PHE A 51 5.98 -2.30 -20.61
C PHE A 51 6.83 -1.74 -21.75
N LYS A 52 6.97 -0.41 -21.78
CA LYS A 52 7.71 0.25 -22.84
C LYS A 52 9.19 -0.10 -22.73
N LYS A 53 9.79 -0.49 -23.86
CA LYS A 53 11.24 -0.61 -24.01
C LYS A 53 11.79 0.79 -24.29
N SER A 54 12.05 1.53 -23.23
CA SER A 54 12.54 2.90 -23.27
C SER A 54 14.07 2.96 -23.25
N PHE A 55 14.63 4.01 -23.85
CA PHE A 55 16.04 4.39 -23.71
C PHE A 55 16.31 5.30 -22.49
N LEU A 56 15.30 5.47 -21.63
CA LEU A 56 15.29 6.33 -20.45
C LEU A 56 15.42 7.83 -20.77
N GLU A 57 14.99 8.22 -21.97
CA GLU A 57 14.81 9.60 -22.41
C GLU A 57 13.34 10.00 -22.24
N LEU A 58 12.95 10.40 -21.03
CA LEU A 58 11.54 10.46 -20.64
C LEU A 58 10.75 11.56 -21.38
N ASP A 59 11.41 12.61 -21.86
CA ASP A 59 10.78 13.61 -22.73
C ASP A 59 10.48 13.05 -24.13
N GLU A 60 11.34 12.18 -24.67
CA GLU A 60 11.09 11.47 -25.94
C GLU A 60 9.97 10.44 -25.79
N ASP A 61 9.99 9.66 -24.69
CA ASP A 61 8.93 8.70 -24.37
C ASP A 61 7.57 9.39 -24.25
N LEU A 62 7.53 10.57 -23.59
CA LEU A 62 6.30 11.35 -23.45
C LEU A 62 5.84 11.94 -24.78
N ALA A 63 6.77 12.43 -25.62
CA ALA A 63 6.46 12.94 -26.95
C ALA A 63 5.88 11.83 -27.85
N GLU A 64 6.44 10.62 -27.80
CA GLU A 64 5.92 9.46 -28.51
C GLU A 64 4.52 9.09 -28.00
N ALA A 65 4.34 8.99 -26.67
CA ALA A 65 3.05 8.69 -26.07
C ALA A 65 1.98 9.69 -26.53
N LYS A 66 2.31 10.99 -26.51
CA LYS A 66 1.44 12.07 -26.99
C LYS A 66 1.11 11.93 -28.48
N SER A 67 2.09 11.60 -29.32
CA SER A 67 1.88 11.39 -30.76
C SER A 67 0.95 10.20 -31.05
N ASN A 68 0.97 9.20 -30.17
CA ASN A 68 0.09 8.02 -30.20
C ASN A 68 -1.28 8.27 -29.55
N GLY A 69 -1.62 9.52 -29.20
CA GLY A 69 -2.92 9.89 -28.63
C GLY A 69 -3.10 9.57 -27.15
N LYS A 70 -2.03 9.19 -26.45
CA LYS A 70 -2.06 8.86 -25.02
C LYS A 70 -2.19 10.12 -24.16
N ARG A 71 -2.68 9.93 -22.95
CA ARG A 71 -2.91 10.96 -21.93
C ARG A 71 -1.67 11.32 -21.14
N GLY A 72 -0.61 10.52 -21.22
CA GLY A 72 0.65 10.80 -20.54
C GLY A 72 1.57 9.59 -20.45
N LEU A 73 2.49 9.67 -19.48
CA LEU A 73 3.50 8.66 -19.18
C LEU A 73 3.37 8.22 -17.71
N ILE A 74 3.41 6.92 -17.47
CA ILE A 74 3.55 6.35 -16.12
C ILE A 74 4.99 5.93 -15.94
N VAL A 75 5.70 6.54 -15.00
CA VAL A 75 7.03 6.08 -14.60
C VAL A 75 6.88 5.19 -13.37
N TYR A 76 7.22 3.92 -13.54
CA TYR A 76 7.20 2.91 -12.49
C TYR A 76 8.56 2.83 -11.81
N PHE A 77 8.59 2.99 -10.50
CA PHE A 77 9.77 2.83 -9.67
C PHE A 77 9.66 1.51 -8.91
N GLY A 78 10.55 0.58 -9.21
CA GLY A 78 10.54 -0.76 -8.66
C GLY A 78 11.93 -1.26 -8.31
N GLN A 79 11.98 -2.47 -7.76
CA GLN A 79 13.21 -3.20 -7.51
C GLN A 79 12.99 -4.69 -7.77
N LYS A 80 14.08 -5.40 -8.07
CA LYS A 80 14.07 -6.80 -8.53
C LYS A 80 13.37 -7.78 -7.57
N ARG A 81 13.56 -7.62 -6.26
CA ARG A 81 13.11 -8.56 -5.21
C ARG A 81 12.14 -7.89 -4.25
N CYS A 82 10.91 -7.65 -4.72
CA CYS A 82 9.93 -6.83 -4.01
C CYS A 82 8.53 -7.45 -4.06
N ALA A 83 8.04 -7.94 -2.92
CA ALA A 83 6.72 -8.57 -2.82
C ALA A 83 5.58 -7.64 -3.26
N TYR A 84 5.60 -6.37 -2.87
CA TYR A 84 4.57 -5.41 -3.29
C TYR A 84 4.62 -5.11 -4.79
N CYS A 85 5.81 -5.15 -5.38
CA CYS A 85 6.01 -4.96 -6.82
C CYS A 85 5.46 -6.17 -7.58
N ARG A 86 5.65 -7.38 -7.03
CA ARG A 86 4.99 -8.61 -7.51
C ARG A 86 3.48 -8.44 -7.52
N MET A 87 2.89 -7.96 -6.42
CA MET A 87 1.44 -7.75 -6.35
C MET A 87 0.93 -6.78 -7.42
N LEU A 88 1.63 -5.66 -7.66
CA LEU A 88 1.26 -4.77 -8.76
C LEU A 88 1.33 -5.49 -10.13
N ILE A 89 2.39 -6.25 -10.37
CA ILE A 89 2.63 -6.93 -11.65
C ILE A 89 1.63 -8.07 -11.87
N GLU A 90 1.47 -8.96 -10.89
CA GLU A 90 0.72 -10.21 -11.00
C GLU A 90 -0.78 -10.05 -10.74
N VAL A 91 -1.20 -8.99 -10.04
CA VAL A 91 -2.63 -8.70 -9.83
C VAL A 91 -3.08 -7.58 -10.76
N ASN A 92 -2.58 -6.36 -10.57
CA ASN A 92 -3.13 -5.20 -11.28
C ASN A 92 -2.76 -5.26 -12.78
N PHE A 93 -1.51 -5.58 -13.11
CA PHE A 93 -1.00 -5.61 -14.49
C PHE A 93 -1.21 -6.94 -15.24
N THR A 94 -1.98 -7.87 -14.66
CA THR A 94 -2.59 -9.01 -15.35
C THR A 94 -4.11 -8.89 -15.48
N THR A 95 -4.74 -8.02 -14.69
CA THR A 95 -6.19 -7.81 -14.75
C THR A 95 -6.57 -7.13 -16.08
N PRO A 96 -7.38 -7.77 -16.96
CA PRO A 96 -7.55 -7.32 -18.35
C PRO A 96 -8.02 -5.87 -18.53
N ASP A 97 -8.97 -5.40 -17.71
CA ASP A 97 -9.49 -4.05 -17.86
C ASP A 97 -8.47 -2.98 -17.42
N ILE A 98 -7.69 -3.24 -16.36
CA ILE A 98 -6.59 -2.37 -15.93
C ILE A 98 -5.51 -2.32 -17.01
N VAL A 99 -5.11 -3.46 -17.56
CA VAL A 99 -4.09 -3.54 -18.62
C VAL A 99 -4.54 -2.79 -19.86
N ASN A 100 -5.77 -3.04 -20.32
CA ASN A 100 -6.32 -2.40 -21.52
C ASN A 100 -6.40 -0.88 -21.33
N TYR A 101 -6.98 -0.42 -20.20
CA TYR A 101 -7.12 1.00 -19.91
C TYR A 101 -5.76 1.69 -19.76
N THR A 102 -4.81 1.05 -19.08
CA THR A 102 -3.44 1.58 -18.93
C THR A 102 -2.78 1.74 -20.29
N ARG A 103 -2.84 0.72 -21.15
CA ARG A 103 -2.20 0.74 -22.48
C ARG A 103 -2.87 1.70 -23.45
N GLU A 104 -4.18 1.89 -23.34
CA GLU A 104 -4.93 2.84 -24.15
C GLU A 104 -4.53 4.29 -23.82
N HIS A 105 -4.32 4.60 -22.53
CA HIS A 105 -4.13 5.98 -22.09
C HIS A 105 -2.70 6.35 -21.73
N PHE A 106 -1.81 5.39 -21.52
CA PHE A 106 -0.45 5.66 -21.03
C PHE A 106 0.58 4.73 -21.68
N ASP A 107 1.80 5.24 -21.79
CA ASP A 107 2.99 4.39 -21.83
C ASP A 107 3.49 4.20 -20.41
N LEU A 108 4.10 3.04 -20.13
CA LEU A 108 4.66 2.74 -18.82
C LEU A 108 6.15 2.42 -18.97
N VAL A 109 6.99 3.21 -18.31
CA VAL A 109 8.46 3.08 -18.32
C VAL A 109 8.94 2.64 -16.94
N PRO A 110 9.64 1.50 -16.83
CA PRO A 110 10.20 1.05 -15.57
C PRO A 110 11.55 1.71 -15.24
N ILE A 111 11.74 2.04 -13.96
CA ILE A 111 12.97 2.55 -13.35
C ILE A 111 13.34 1.61 -12.19
N ASP A 112 14.59 1.15 -12.16
CA ASP A 112 15.17 0.43 -11.03
C ASP A 112 15.75 1.43 -10.02
N ILE A 113 15.14 1.50 -8.83
CA ILE A 113 15.53 2.44 -7.78
C ILE A 113 16.98 2.25 -7.29
N TRP A 114 17.61 1.14 -7.63
CA TRP A 114 19.00 0.85 -7.27
C TRP A 114 19.99 1.08 -8.42
N SER A 115 19.50 1.31 -9.64
CA SER A 115 20.34 1.39 -10.82
C SER A 115 21.19 2.68 -10.81
N PRO A 116 22.50 2.58 -11.09
CA PRO A 116 23.35 3.74 -11.33
C PRO A 116 23.27 4.24 -12.78
N GLU A 117 22.53 3.54 -13.66
CA GLU A 117 22.40 3.91 -15.06
C GLU A 117 21.68 5.25 -15.22
N SER A 118 21.98 5.94 -16.33
CA SER A 118 21.49 7.29 -16.58
C SER A 118 20.02 7.28 -17.03
N VAL A 119 19.27 8.28 -16.58
CA VAL A 119 17.93 8.64 -17.05
C VAL A 119 17.86 10.15 -17.27
N THR A 120 17.29 10.54 -18.40
CA THR A 120 16.93 11.93 -18.67
C THR A 120 15.50 12.15 -18.25
N THR A 121 15.33 12.88 -17.15
CA THR A 121 14.02 13.16 -16.55
C THR A 121 13.15 14.05 -17.43
N PRO A 122 11.81 14.07 -17.23
CA PRO A 122 10.96 15.04 -17.89
C PRO A 122 11.42 16.47 -17.52
N GLY A 123 11.78 17.25 -18.53
CA GLY A 123 12.46 18.54 -18.35
C GLY A 123 13.98 18.51 -18.60
N GLY A 124 14.52 17.41 -19.14
CA GLY A 124 15.85 17.33 -19.71
C GLY A 124 17.02 17.24 -18.71
N LYS A 125 16.76 16.96 -17.43
CA LYS A 125 17.85 16.77 -16.45
C LYS A 125 18.30 15.31 -16.45
N GLU A 126 19.56 15.10 -16.76
CA GLU A 126 20.25 13.81 -16.66
C GLU A 126 20.68 13.53 -15.20
N MET A 127 20.41 12.32 -14.72
CA MET A 127 20.85 11.79 -13.42
C MET A 127 20.76 10.26 -13.42
N SER A 128 21.24 9.60 -12.37
CA SER A 128 21.00 8.15 -12.24
C SER A 128 19.53 7.83 -11.94
N GLU A 129 19.06 6.65 -12.35
CA GLU A 129 17.74 6.11 -11.98
C GLU A 129 17.50 6.15 -10.46
N ARG A 130 18.55 5.82 -9.68
CA ARG A 130 18.53 5.94 -8.22
C ARG A 130 18.28 7.37 -7.77
N GLU A 131 19.07 8.35 -8.20
CA GLU A 131 18.90 9.76 -7.82
C GLU A 131 17.52 10.29 -8.22
N PHE A 132 17.01 9.86 -9.37
CA PHE A 132 15.67 10.23 -9.82
C PHE A 132 14.58 9.70 -8.89
N SER A 133 14.68 8.44 -8.47
CA SER A 133 13.75 7.84 -7.49
C SER A 133 13.75 8.59 -6.15
N GLN A 134 14.94 8.98 -5.68
CA GLN A 134 15.12 9.74 -4.45
C GLN A 134 14.54 11.15 -4.55
N ALA A 135 14.80 11.84 -5.67
CA ALA A 135 14.27 13.18 -5.93
C ALA A 135 12.73 13.22 -5.96
N LEU A 136 12.08 12.11 -6.33
CA LEU A 136 10.62 11.97 -6.35
C LEU A 136 10.03 11.45 -5.03
N GLY A 137 10.86 11.11 -4.05
CA GLY A 137 10.43 10.61 -2.74
C GLY A 137 9.73 9.24 -2.82
N THR A 138 10.18 8.38 -3.73
CA THR A 138 9.62 7.02 -3.91
C THR A 138 10.17 6.04 -2.86
N ASN A 139 10.00 6.39 -1.58
CA ASN A 139 10.56 5.67 -0.42
C ASN A 139 9.96 4.27 -0.22
N PHE A 140 8.89 3.92 -0.95
CA PHE A 140 8.31 2.60 -0.99
C PHE A 140 8.10 2.16 -2.43
N THR A 141 8.53 0.94 -2.73
CA THR A 141 8.25 0.29 -4.02
C THR A 141 7.05 -0.66 -3.89
N PRO A 142 6.22 -0.79 -4.94
CA PRO A 142 6.28 -0.03 -6.17
C PRO A 142 5.84 1.43 -5.94
N SER A 143 6.38 2.37 -6.70
CA SER A 143 5.84 3.73 -6.78
C SER A 143 5.53 4.05 -8.24
N LEU A 144 4.44 4.78 -8.48
CA LEU A 144 4.02 5.19 -9.82
C LEU A 144 3.89 6.70 -9.86
N VAL A 145 4.59 7.34 -10.79
CA VAL A 145 4.48 8.77 -11.06
C VAL A 145 3.83 8.96 -12.42
N PHE A 146 2.66 9.56 -12.41
CA PHE A 146 1.87 9.85 -13.59
C PHE A 146 2.23 11.25 -14.07
N TYR A 147 2.85 11.35 -15.24
CA TYR A 147 3.09 12.59 -15.96
C TYR A 147 2.00 12.80 -17.01
N ASP A 148 1.47 14.01 -17.09
CA ASP A 148 0.56 14.39 -18.17
C ASP A 148 1.30 14.73 -19.46
N THR A 149 0.55 15.05 -20.52
CA THR A 149 1.11 15.41 -21.85
C THR A 149 1.97 16.68 -21.88
N GLU A 150 2.06 17.42 -20.77
CA GLU A 150 2.92 18.61 -20.60
C GLU A 150 4.17 18.29 -19.75
N GLY A 151 4.36 17.04 -19.33
CA GLY A 151 5.46 16.64 -18.46
C GLY A 151 5.25 17.02 -17.00
N LYS A 152 4.02 17.38 -16.60
CA LYS A 152 3.69 17.72 -15.21
C LYS A 152 3.19 16.49 -14.48
N ILE A 153 3.58 16.36 -13.22
CA ILE A 153 3.12 15.26 -12.37
C ILE A 153 1.65 15.48 -12.02
N ALA A 154 0.79 14.60 -12.52
CA ALA A 154 -0.66 14.59 -12.27
C ALA A 154 -1.00 13.82 -10.99
N LEU A 155 -0.28 12.73 -10.70
CA LEU A 155 -0.50 11.89 -9.53
C LEU A 155 0.79 11.15 -9.15
N ARG A 156 0.98 10.93 -7.85
CA ARG A 156 1.98 9.98 -7.32
C ARG A 156 1.27 8.95 -6.47
N LEU A 157 1.52 7.68 -6.72
CA LEU A 157 1.14 6.58 -5.85
C LEU A 157 2.40 5.98 -5.26
N ARG A 158 2.45 5.87 -3.93
CA ARG A 158 3.57 5.26 -3.20
C ARG A 158 3.09 3.97 -2.57
N GLY A 159 3.76 2.86 -2.88
CA GLY A 159 3.34 1.53 -2.47
C GLY A 159 2.25 0.89 -3.34
N TYR A 160 1.79 -0.28 -2.90
CA TYR A 160 0.79 -1.06 -3.62
C TYR A 160 -0.63 -0.66 -3.24
N TYR A 161 -1.47 -0.44 -4.24
CA TYR A 161 -2.91 -0.18 -4.10
C TYR A 161 -3.70 -1.27 -4.82
N PRO A 162 -4.77 -1.81 -4.21
CA PRO A 162 -5.59 -2.85 -4.83
C PRO A 162 -6.27 -2.38 -6.13
N PRO A 163 -6.79 -3.32 -6.96
CA PRO A 163 -7.35 -3.02 -8.27
C PRO A 163 -8.38 -1.88 -8.30
N TYR A 164 -9.28 -1.80 -7.32
CA TYR A 164 -10.31 -0.75 -7.28
C TYR A 164 -9.70 0.66 -7.19
N GLN A 165 -8.81 0.88 -6.21
CA GLN A 165 -8.13 2.17 -6.02
C GLN A 165 -7.20 2.48 -7.19
N PHE A 166 -6.56 1.45 -7.76
CA PHE A 166 -5.68 1.63 -8.90
C PHE A 166 -6.43 2.05 -10.18
N ARG A 167 -7.63 1.48 -10.44
CA ARG A 167 -8.51 1.95 -11.53
C ARG A 167 -8.90 3.41 -11.35
N ALA A 168 -9.32 3.78 -10.15
CA ALA A 168 -9.67 5.16 -9.85
C ALA A 168 -8.50 6.14 -10.09
N ALA A 169 -7.27 5.72 -9.79
CA ALA A 169 -6.08 6.51 -10.09
C ALA A 169 -5.83 6.67 -11.60
N LEU A 170 -5.99 5.60 -12.39
CA LEU A 170 -5.88 5.65 -13.85
C LEU A 170 -6.93 6.59 -14.44
N GLU A 171 -8.20 6.46 -14.05
CA GLU A 171 -9.30 7.33 -14.47
C GLU A 171 -9.06 8.79 -14.11
N TYR A 172 -8.65 9.05 -12.86
CA TYR A 172 -8.36 10.39 -12.36
C TYR A 172 -7.35 11.15 -13.23
N VAL A 173 -6.29 10.46 -13.68
CA VAL A 173 -5.30 11.07 -14.57
C VAL A 173 -5.79 11.14 -16.01
N ALA A 174 -6.33 10.03 -16.55
CA ALA A 174 -6.73 9.94 -17.96
C ALA A 174 -7.83 10.94 -18.33
N ASP A 175 -8.78 11.18 -17.42
CA ASP A 175 -9.90 12.12 -17.59
C ASP A 175 -9.58 13.54 -17.10
N GLY A 176 -8.34 13.79 -16.66
CA GLY A 176 -7.88 15.12 -16.29
C GLY A 176 -8.50 15.69 -15.01
N HIS A 177 -8.96 14.83 -14.08
CA HIS A 177 -9.54 15.27 -12.80
C HIS A 177 -8.54 16.04 -11.94
N TYR A 178 -7.25 15.71 -12.03
CA TYR A 178 -6.16 16.39 -11.33
C TYR A 178 -6.07 17.90 -11.61
N LYS A 179 -6.66 18.38 -12.71
CA LYS A 179 -6.73 19.81 -13.05
C LYS A 179 -7.79 20.58 -12.25
N ARG A 180 -8.73 19.87 -11.61
CA ARG A 180 -9.93 20.43 -10.99
C ARG A 180 -10.02 20.16 -9.49
N GLU A 181 -9.49 19.02 -9.05
CA GLU A 181 -9.59 18.57 -7.67
C GLU A 181 -8.40 17.69 -7.29
N ALA A 182 -8.14 17.57 -5.98
CA ALA A 182 -7.12 16.67 -5.46
C ALA A 182 -7.64 15.22 -5.44
N PHE A 183 -6.74 14.25 -5.60
CA PHE A 183 -7.09 12.82 -5.66
C PHE A 183 -7.89 12.31 -4.44
N PRO A 184 -7.60 12.71 -3.17
CA PRO A 184 -8.44 12.33 -2.04
C PRO A 184 -9.90 12.79 -2.15
N VAL A 185 -10.13 13.98 -2.74
CA VAL A 185 -11.48 14.50 -2.99
C VAL A 185 -12.16 13.68 -4.08
N TYR A 186 -11.44 13.30 -5.13
CA TYR A 186 -11.93 12.41 -6.18
C TYR A 186 -12.37 11.05 -5.60
N MET A 187 -11.51 10.43 -4.80
CA MET A 187 -11.74 9.13 -4.16
C MET A 187 -12.96 9.16 -3.22
N ALA A 188 -13.09 10.21 -2.41
CA ALA A 188 -14.20 10.36 -1.47
C ALA A 188 -15.59 10.44 -2.13
N ARG A 189 -15.68 10.82 -3.41
CA ARG A 189 -16.96 10.80 -4.15
C ARG A 189 -17.31 9.42 -4.71
N GLY A 190 -16.28 8.62 -5.02
CA GLY A 190 -16.42 7.24 -5.50
C GLY A 190 -16.81 6.28 -4.38
N ASP A 191 -16.49 6.65 -3.13
CA ASP A 191 -16.94 5.96 -1.93
C ASP A 191 -18.45 6.18 -1.74
N LYS A 192 -19.25 5.33 -2.40
CA LYS A 192 -20.72 5.33 -2.34
C LYS A 192 -21.27 4.78 -1.03
N THR A 193 -20.42 4.47 -0.05
CA THR A 193 -20.90 4.09 1.28
C THR A 193 -21.55 5.33 1.92
N LEU A 194 -22.88 5.40 1.84
CA LEU A 194 -23.69 6.28 2.67
C LEU A 194 -23.49 5.83 4.12
N ARG A 195 -22.42 6.31 4.77
CA ARG A 195 -22.16 6.07 6.19
C ARG A 195 -23.11 6.97 6.97
N PHE A 196 -24.24 6.42 7.38
CA PHE A 196 -25.19 7.12 8.25
C PHE A 196 -24.59 7.32 9.66
N GLU A 197 -23.70 6.42 10.07
CA GLU A 197 -22.83 6.53 11.24
C GLU A 197 -21.43 5.99 10.86
N PRO A 198 -20.32 6.54 11.35
CA PRO A 198 -19.00 5.93 11.18
C PRO A 198 -19.02 4.55 11.86
N GLY A 199 -18.70 3.48 11.13
CA GLY A 199 -18.46 2.19 11.77
C GLY A 199 -17.34 2.31 12.79
N ASP A 200 -17.40 1.51 13.86
CA ASP A 200 -16.39 1.53 14.91
C ASP A 200 -15.01 1.16 14.33
N LEU A 201 -13.97 1.83 14.85
CA LEU A 201 -12.59 1.44 14.57
C LEU A 201 -12.24 0.16 15.34
N VAL A 202 -11.27 -0.59 14.84
CA VAL A 202 -10.70 -1.72 15.59
C VAL A 202 -9.72 -1.15 16.62
N GLU A 203 -10.18 -1.04 17.86
CA GLU A 203 -9.43 -0.52 19.00
C GLU A 203 -8.40 -1.54 19.52
N GLU A 204 -7.26 -1.04 20.00
CA GLU A 204 -6.20 -1.85 20.61
C GLU A 204 -5.66 -1.19 21.89
N PRO A 205 -5.21 -1.96 22.90
CA PRO A 205 -4.80 -1.40 24.20
C PRO A 205 -3.60 -0.46 24.18
N PHE A 206 -2.85 -0.40 23.07
CA PHE A 206 -1.70 0.48 22.92
C PHE A 206 -2.07 1.85 22.33
N PHE A 207 -3.31 2.05 21.88
CA PHE A 207 -3.77 3.37 21.46
C PHE A 207 -4.16 4.23 22.66
N GLU A 208 -3.75 5.49 22.62
CA GLU A 208 -4.18 6.47 23.61
C GLU A 208 -5.62 6.92 23.33
N PRO A 209 -6.49 7.00 24.36
CA PRO A 209 -7.86 7.46 24.18
C PRO A 209 -7.94 9.00 24.03
N PRO A 210 -9.03 9.55 23.46
CA PRO A 210 -9.24 10.99 23.40
C PRO A 210 -9.37 11.63 24.80
N PRO A 211 -9.10 12.94 24.95
CA PRO A 211 -8.85 13.93 23.89
C PRO A 211 -7.45 13.83 23.29
N PHE A 212 -7.36 13.92 21.96
CA PHE A 212 -6.09 13.86 21.24
C PHE A 212 -5.37 15.21 21.24
N ASN A 213 -4.49 15.42 22.21
CA ASN A 213 -3.60 16.58 22.26
C ASN A 213 -2.17 16.18 21.92
N LEU A 214 -1.79 16.32 20.65
CA LEU A 214 -0.53 15.84 20.12
C LEU A 214 0.52 16.96 19.98
N ASP A 215 0.27 18.13 20.59
CA ASP A 215 1.12 19.34 20.46
C ASP A 215 2.57 19.08 20.88
N ARG A 216 3.49 19.30 19.95
CA ARG A 216 4.95 19.21 20.13
C ARG A 216 5.65 20.53 19.80
N SER A 217 4.89 21.59 19.55
CA SER A 217 5.41 22.91 19.13
C SER A 217 6.11 23.66 20.24
N ARG A 218 5.70 23.46 21.50
CA ARG A 218 6.27 24.13 22.68
C ARG A 218 7.29 23.29 23.42
N PHE A 219 7.00 22.00 23.54
CA PHE A 219 7.85 21.03 24.23
C PHE A 219 7.92 19.75 23.39
N PRO A 220 9.10 19.14 23.26
CA PRO A 220 9.21 17.87 22.56
C PRO A 220 8.46 16.77 23.30
N GLY A 221 7.86 15.85 22.55
CA GLY A 221 7.29 14.62 23.08
C GLY A 221 8.36 13.74 23.73
N GLN A 222 7.97 12.90 24.69
CA GLN A 222 8.91 11.95 25.32
C GLN A 222 9.27 10.78 24.39
N LEU A 223 8.34 10.40 23.52
CA LEU A 223 8.48 9.35 22.51
C LEU A 223 8.11 9.91 21.13
N PRO A 224 8.63 9.35 20.04
CA PRO A 224 8.10 9.63 18.70
C PRO A 224 6.62 9.27 18.63
N LEU A 225 5.86 9.97 17.79
CA LEU A 225 4.42 9.78 17.62
C LEU A 225 4.14 8.93 16.38
N VAL A 226 3.18 8.04 16.47
CA VAL A 226 2.57 7.36 15.33
C VAL A 226 1.06 7.59 15.34
N VAL A 227 0.53 8.07 14.21
CA VAL A 227 -0.91 8.30 14.03
C VAL A 227 -1.44 7.40 12.93
N PHE A 228 -2.41 6.57 13.30
CA PHE A 228 -3.15 5.67 12.42
C PHE A 228 -4.42 6.37 11.97
N PHE A 229 -4.49 6.69 10.68
CA PHE A 229 -5.69 7.17 10.02
C PHE A 229 -6.43 5.96 9.45
N GLU A 230 -7.55 5.64 10.07
CA GLU A 230 -8.38 4.49 9.73
C GLU A 230 -9.82 4.90 9.50
N GLN A 231 -10.68 3.93 9.20
CA GLN A 231 -12.11 4.13 9.04
C GLN A 231 -12.84 2.83 9.41
N GLY A 232 -14.11 2.94 9.81
CA GLY A 232 -14.99 1.77 9.90
C GLY A 232 -15.24 1.11 8.53
N ASP A 233 -15.68 -0.14 8.55
CA ASP A 233 -15.92 -0.98 7.36
C ASP A 233 -14.71 -1.02 6.42
N CYS A 234 -13.54 -1.30 6.97
CA CYS A 234 -12.25 -1.27 6.28
C CYS A 234 -11.55 -2.62 6.33
N HIS A 235 -11.72 -3.43 5.28
CA HIS A 235 -11.07 -4.75 5.19
C HIS A 235 -9.54 -4.68 5.31
N ALA A 236 -8.90 -3.66 4.73
CA ALA A 236 -7.46 -3.45 4.87
C ALA A 236 -7.04 -3.12 6.31
N CYS A 237 -7.91 -2.44 7.07
CA CYS A 237 -7.69 -2.15 8.48
C CYS A 237 -7.85 -3.44 9.29
N ASP A 238 -8.86 -4.25 9.00
CA ASP A 238 -9.04 -5.58 9.63
C ASP A 238 -7.81 -6.48 9.42
N VAL A 239 -7.26 -6.51 8.20
CA VAL A 239 -6.01 -7.23 7.90
C VAL A 239 -4.84 -6.67 8.71
N LEU A 240 -4.69 -5.34 8.81
CA LEU A 240 -3.65 -4.70 9.62
C LEU A 240 -3.75 -5.10 11.10
N HIS A 241 -4.95 -5.08 11.69
CA HIS A 241 -5.17 -5.40 13.10
C HIS A 241 -4.97 -6.89 13.40
N THR A 242 -5.58 -7.75 12.60
CA THR A 242 -5.56 -9.21 12.81
C THR A 242 -4.20 -9.85 12.49
N GLN A 243 -3.37 -9.22 11.65
CA GLN A 243 -2.09 -9.78 11.23
C GLN A 243 -0.88 -9.04 11.82
N PRO A 244 -0.37 -7.91 11.26
CA PRO A 244 0.85 -7.31 11.75
C PRO A 244 0.73 -6.72 13.16
N LEU A 245 -0.37 -6.06 13.52
CA LEU A 245 -0.53 -5.46 14.86
C LEU A 245 -0.81 -6.51 15.95
N ALA A 246 -1.34 -7.68 15.59
CA ALA A 246 -1.45 -8.83 16.50
C ALA A 246 -0.09 -9.44 16.89
N ARG A 247 1.00 -9.16 16.16
CA ARG A 247 2.32 -9.73 16.46
C ARG A 247 2.94 -9.05 17.68
N LYS A 248 3.36 -9.86 18.67
CA LYS A 248 4.07 -9.39 19.88
C LYS A 248 5.30 -8.53 19.56
N THR A 249 6.05 -8.88 18.50
CA THR A 249 7.21 -8.11 18.05
C THR A 249 6.84 -6.69 17.62
N VAL A 250 5.71 -6.51 16.93
CA VAL A 250 5.21 -5.20 16.51
C VAL A 250 4.68 -4.42 17.71
N ARG A 251 3.88 -5.06 18.58
CA ARG A 251 3.39 -4.43 19.82
C ARG A 251 4.51 -3.92 20.73
N ASN A 252 5.59 -4.70 20.86
CA ASN A 252 6.76 -4.28 21.64
C ASN A 252 7.46 -3.05 21.05
N LEU A 253 7.45 -2.90 19.72
CA LEU A 253 7.97 -1.71 19.05
C LEU A 253 7.02 -0.52 19.25
N LEU A 254 5.71 -0.72 19.09
CA LEU A 254 4.70 0.33 19.29
C LEU A 254 4.67 0.86 20.73
N ASN A 255 4.96 0.03 21.74
CA ASN A 255 5.10 0.47 23.14
C ASN A 255 6.25 1.46 23.37
N ARG A 256 7.10 1.70 22.37
CA ARG A 256 8.19 2.70 22.38
C ARG A 256 7.83 3.96 21.59
N LEU A 257 6.55 4.10 21.22
CA LEU A 257 5.97 5.21 20.49
C LEU A 257 4.70 5.66 21.21
N GLU A 258 4.42 6.96 21.16
CA GLU A 258 3.07 7.47 21.45
C GLU A 258 2.18 7.06 20.27
N SER A 259 1.15 6.23 20.49
CA SER A 259 0.35 5.64 19.42
C SER A 259 -1.09 6.12 19.50
N VAL A 260 -1.59 6.70 18.41
CA VAL A 260 -2.94 7.27 18.34
C VAL A 260 -3.66 6.75 17.10
N GLN A 261 -4.94 6.45 17.24
CA GLN A 261 -5.83 6.06 16.14
C GLN A 261 -6.92 7.12 15.98
N VAL A 262 -7.18 7.53 14.74
CA VAL A 262 -8.25 8.48 14.41
C VAL A 262 -9.03 8.01 13.20
N ASP A 263 -10.35 8.16 13.25
CA ASP A 263 -11.19 7.98 12.07
C ASP A 263 -10.98 9.18 11.13
N MET A 264 -10.43 8.92 9.96
CA MET A 264 -10.10 9.92 8.94
C MET A 264 -11.35 10.62 8.35
N TRP A 265 -12.54 10.12 8.64
CA TRP A 265 -13.82 10.72 8.27
C TRP A 265 -14.58 11.33 9.45
N SER A 266 -14.00 11.36 10.65
CA SER A 266 -14.68 11.93 11.82
C SER A 266 -14.36 13.41 12.01
N ASP A 267 -15.30 14.15 12.61
CA ASP A 267 -15.06 15.53 13.08
C ASP A 267 -14.50 15.56 14.52
N THR A 268 -13.90 14.44 14.96
CA THR A 268 -13.23 14.31 16.25
C THR A 268 -12.16 15.40 16.40
N PRO A 269 -12.21 16.23 17.45
CA PRO A 269 -11.22 17.28 17.69
C PRO A 269 -9.82 16.70 17.93
N VAL A 270 -8.81 17.30 17.29
CA VAL A 270 -7.40 16.94 17.45
C VAL A 270 -6.56 18.22 17.54
N VAL A 271 -5.59 18.25 18.45
CA VAL A 271 -4.47 19.21 18.40
C VAL A 271 -3.31 18.53 17.69
N LYS A 272 -2.90 19.07 16.54
CA LYS A 272 -1.82 18.53 15.71
C LYS A 272 -0.44 18.67 16.39
N PRO A 273 0.59 17.96 15.90
CA PRO A 273 1.98 18.13 16.36
C PRO A 273 2.52 19.56 16.30
N ASP A 274 2.01 20.39 15.40
CA ASP A 274 2.36 21.82 15.27
C ASP A 274 1.56 22.75 16.22
N GLY A 275 0.71 22.18 17.09
CA GLY A 275 -0.14 22.90 18.03
C GLY A 275 -1.44 23.46 17.45
N GLN A 276 -1.71 23.28 16.16
CA GLN A 276 -2.95 23.75 15.54
C GLN A 276 -4.14 22.84 15.91
N GLN A 277 -5.26 23.46 16.26
CA GLN A 277 -6.52 22.75 16.49
C GLN A 277 -7.23 22.46 15.17
N THR A 278 -7.70 21.24 14.98
CA THR A 278 -8.41 20.80 13.78
C THR A 278 -9.36 19.63 14.10
N THR A 279 -9.90 18.98 13.08
CA THR A 279 -10.58 17.69 13.20
C THR A 279 -9.81 16.60 12.47
N ALA A 280 -9.99 15.33 12.84
CA ALA A 280 -9.37 14.19 12.17
C ALA A 280 -9.60 14.23 10.64
N ARG A 281 -10.83 14.50 10.19
CA ARG A 281 -11.18 14.69 8.77
C ARG A 281 -10.37 15.78 8.08
N LYS A 282 -10.29 16.96 8.70
CA LYS A 282 -9.54 18.09 8.13
C LYS A 282 -8.05 17.79 8.06
N TRP A 283 -7.51 17.13 9.08
CA TRP A 283 -6.11 16.75 9.12
C TRP A 283 -5.76 15.69 8.07
N ALA A 284 -6.57 14.63 7.94
CA ALA A 284 -6.40 13.62 6.90
C ALA A 284 -6.43 14.24 5.49
N LYS A 285 -7.35 15.18 5.26
CA LYS A 285 -7.43 15.95 4.00
C LYS A 285 -6.19 16.82 3.76
N GLU A 286 -5.68 17.51 4.78
CA GLU A 286 -4.47 18.33 4.71
C GLU A 286 -3.23 17.48 4.34
N LEU A 287 -3.12 16.29 4.92
CA LEU A 287 -2.05 15.33 4.60
C LEU A 287 -2.23 14.64 3.25
N GLY A 288 -3.38 14.80 2.59
CA GLY A 288 -3.71 14.16 1.33
C GLY A 288 -3.98 12.66 1.46
N ILE A 289 -4.49 12.20 2.61
CA ILE A 289 -4.80 10.79 2.87
C ILE A 289 -6.09 10.40 2.13
N PHE A 290 -6.01 9.34 1.33
CA PHE A 290 -7.11 8.81 0.54
C PHE A 290 -7.29 7.29 0.68
N TYR A 291 -6.42 6.65 1.46
CA TYR A 291 -6.40 5.20 1.67
C TYR A 291 -6.31 4.92 3.17
N ALA A 292 -7.12 3.96 3.64
CA ALA A 292 -7.08 3.47 5.00
C ALA A 292 -6.64 1.99 5.00
N PRO A 293 -5.78 1.55 5.93
CA PRO A 293 -5.11 2.38 6.94
C PRO A 293 -3.96 3.22 6.33
N THR A 294 -3.77 4.43 6.84
CA THR A 294 -2.54 5.22 6.63
C THR A 294 -1.85 5.46 7.97
N ILE A 295 -0.55 5.15 8.05
CA ILE A 295 0.23 5.25 9.29
C ILE A 295 1.28 6.35 9.12
N VAL A 296 1.21 7.42 9.92
CA VAL A 296 2.13 8.57 9.83
C VAL A 296 2.99 8.64 11.08
N PHE A 297 4.31 8.70 10.90
CA PHE A 297 5.27 8.75 11.99
C PHE A 297 5.87 10.15 12.11
N PHE A 298 5.91 10.68 13.32
CA PHE A 298 6.50 11.98 13.65
C PHE A 298 7.59 11.84 14.69
N ASP A 299 8.64 12.66 14.60
CA ASP A 299 9.67 12.74 15.63
C ASP A 299 9.15 13.43 16.91
N GLU A 300 10.00 13.50 17.93
CA GLU A 300 9.67 14.17 19.19
C GLU A 300 9.37 15.67 19.04
N GLN A 301 9.76 16.30 17.92
CA GLN A 301 9.49 17.70 17.62
C GLN A 301 8.23 17.90 16.74
N GLY A 302 7.56 16.80 16.37
CA GLY A 302 6.35 16.85 15.55
C GLY A 302 6.59 16.95 14.04
N LYS A 303 7.83 16.71 13.58
CA LYS A 303 8.13 16.64 12.14
C LYS A 303 7.83 15.24 11.60
N GLU A 304 7.12 15.16 10.48
CA GLU A 304 6.87 13.89 9.78
C GLU A 304 8.21 13.25 9.36
N ILE A 305 8.44 12.02 9.81
CA ILE A 305 9.61 11.21 9.46
C ILE A 305 9.32 10.43 8.18
N ILE A 306 8.24 9.66 8.21
CA ILE A 306 7.83 8.73 7.15
C ILE A 306 6.35 8.40 7.35
N ARG A 307 5.68 7.99 6.28
CA ARG A 307 4.33 7.47 6.33
C ARG A 307 4.13 6.30 5.39
N ILE A 308 3.23 5.41 5.76
CA ILE A 308 2.79 4.29 4.96
C ILE A 308 1.34 4.58 4.57
N ASP A 309 1.12 4.95 3.31
CA ASP A 309 -0.18 5.39 2.75
C ASP A 309 -0.78 4.36 1.78
N SER A 310 -0.33 3.10 1.88
CA SER A 310 -0.70 1.98 1.00
C SER A 310 -0.88 0.69 1.79
N VAL A 311 -1.20 -0.41 1.10
CA VAL A 311 -1.18 -1.76 1.70
C VAL A 311 0.15 -2.00 2.43
N VAL A 312 0.05 -2.59 3.63
CA VAL A 312 1.18 -2.84 4.52
C VAL A 312 0.99 -4.14 5.30
N HIS A 313 2.07 -4.92 5.36
CA HIS A 313 2.17 -6.17 6.10
C HIS A 313 3.34 -6.15 7.10
N LEU A 314 3.56 -7.29 7.74
CA LEU A 314 4.44 -7.44 8.89
C LEU A 314 5.88 -6.99 8.63
N TYR A 315 6.49 -7.45 7.53
CA TYR A 315 7.89 -7.16 7.27
C TYR A 315 8.12 -5.66 7.06
N ARG A 316 7.31 -5.02 6.21
CA ARG A 316 7.37 -3.58 5.95
C ARG A 316 7.11 -2.77 7.24
N LEU A 317 6.04 -3.07 7.97
CA LEU A 317 5.68 -2.33 9.17
C LEU A 317 6.79 -2.41 10.23
N ARG A 318 7.30 -3.62 10.50
CA ARG A 318 8.39 -3.85 11.45
C ARG A 318 9.65 -3.05 11.05
N ASN A 319 9.98 -3.02 9.76
CA ASN A 319 11.16 -2.33 9.26
C ASN A 319 11.04 -0.80 9.43
N VAL A 320 9.86 -0.23 9.12
CA VAL A 320 9.58 1.20 9.36
C VAL A 320 9.60 1.54 10.84
N LEU A 321 9.01 0.70 11.70
CA LEU A 321 9.08 0.88 13.14
C LEU A 321 10.52 0.89 13.65
N ASN A 322 11.36 -0.05 13.20
CA ASN A 322 12.77 -0.06 13.56
C ASN A 322 13.50 1.19 13.06
N TYR A 323 13.20 1.68 11.86
CA TYR A 323 13.79 2.91 11.33
C TYR A 323 13.49 4.13 12.22
N VAL A 324 12.22 4.29 12.63
CA VAL A 324 11.78 5.39 13.50
C VAL A 324 12.37 5.25 14.91
N ILE A 325 12.26 4.06 15.51
CA ILE A 325 12.68 3.80 16.90
C ILE A 325 14.19 3.86 17.08
N SER A 326 14.96 3.42 16.08
CA SER A 326 16.42 3.55 16.08
C SER A 326 16.90 4.96 15.75
N LYS A 327 15.99 5.87 15.40
CA LYS A 327 16.29 7.19 14.84
C LYS A 327 17.18 7.14 13.60
N GLY A 328 17.04 6.09 12.79
CA GLY A 328 17.83 5.89 11.57
C GLY A 328 17.76 7.07 10.61
N TYR A 329 16.62 7.76 10.59
CA TYR A 329 16.36 8.95 9.78
C TYR A 329 17.27 10.15 10.08
N LEU A 330 17.93 10.19 11.24
CA LEU A 330 18.91 11.23 11.55
C LEU A 330 20.24 11.01 10.82
N THR A 331 20.61 9.74 10.58
CA THR A 331 21.87 9.37 9.92
C THR A 331 21.70 9.06 8.44
N GLU A 332 20.55 8.52 8.05
CA GLU A 332 20.22 8.16 6.68
C GLU A 332 18.72 8.48 6.46
N PRO A 333 18.40 9.68 5.98
CA PRO A 333 17.02 10.11 5.73
C PRO A 333 16.30 9.30 4.64
N ASP A 334 17.06 8.61 3.77
CA ASP A 334 16.49 7.71 2.77
C ASP A 334 16.22 6.33 3.41
N PHE A 335 14.94 6.03 3.62
CA PHE A 335 14.51 4.77 4.23
C PHE A 335 14.99 3.53 3.46
N LEU A 336 15.01 3.57 2.13
CA LEU A 336 15.40 2.42 1.31
C LEU A 336 16.90 2.15 1.49
N LEU A 337 17.74 3.18 1.46
CA LEU A 337 19.18 3.07 1.71
C LEU A 337 19.45 2.59 3.13
N TRP A 338 18.77 3.14 4.13
CA TRP A 338 18.88 2.70 5.52
C TRP A 338 18.53 1.21 5.68
N SER A 339 17.41 0.79 5.09
CA SER A 339 16.95 -0.59 5.14
C SER A 339 17.92 -1.53 4.43
N SER A 340 18.47 -1.13 3.28
CA SER A 340 19.45 -1.93 2.52
C SER A 340 20.76 -2.13 3.30
N ARG A 341 21.26 -1.09 3.97
CA ARG A 341 22.46 -1.21 4.82
C ARG A 341 22.20 -2.08 6.05
N THR A 342 21.08 -1.86 6.74
CA THR A 342 20.75 -2.60 7.97
C THR A 342 20.59 -4.11 7.72
N ARG A 343 20.01 -4.51 6.58
CA ARG A 343 19.92 -5.92 6.19
C ARG A 343 21.28 -6.56 6.01
N ARG A 344 22.18 -5.90 5.27
CA ARG A 344 23.55 -6.42 5.05
C ARG A 344 24.29 -6.66 6.36
N LEU A 345 24.17 -5.76 7.33
CA LEU A 345 24.79 -5.94 8.64
C LEU A 345 24.25 -7.16 9.39
N LEU A 346 22.93 -7.39 9.36
CA LEU A 346 22.32 -8.56 9.99
C LEU A 346 22.73 -9.87 9.30
N ASP A 347 22.83 -9.86 7.97
CA ASP A 347 23.28 -11.00 7.19
C ASP A 347 24.76 -11.33 7.51
N GLU A 348 25.63 -10.31 7.51
CA GLU A 348 27.06 -10.43 7.87
C GLU A 348 27.26 -10.96 9.31
N GLU A 349 26.49 -10.45 10.29
CA GLU A 349 26.52 -10.93 11.68
C GLU A 349 26.06 -12.40 11.77
N SER A 350 25.02 -12.79 11.01
CA SER A 350 24.53 -14.17 10.99
C SER A 350 25.52 -15.14 10.35
N GLU A 351 26.26 -14.70 9.33
CA GLU A 351 27.34 -15.47 8.70
C GLU A 351 28.53 -15.64 9.65
N HIS A 352 28.91 -14.59 10.39
CA HIS A 352 30.00 -14.65 11.38
C HIS A 352 29.67 -15.60 12.53
N VAL A 353 28.45 -15.54 13.08
CA VAL A 353 27.99 -16.47 14.13
C VAL A 353 27.98 -17.92 13.62
N SER A 354 27.60 -18.13 12.35
CA SER A 354 27.60 -19.46 11.73
C SER A 354 29.01 -20.00 11.48
N GLN A 355 29.97 -19.13 11.13
CA GLN A 355 31.39 -19.49 10.98
C GLN A 355 32.05 -19.80 12.33
N GLU A 356 31.84 -19.00 13.36
CA GLU A 356 32.36 -19.27 14.71
C GLU A 356 31.83 -20.58 15.30
N GLN A 357 30.57 -20.95 15.02
CA GLN A 357 29.99 -22.22 15.46
C GLN A 357 30.53 -23.44 14.68
N ASN A 358 30.96 -23.24 13.44
CA ASN A 358 31.58 -24.31 12.64
C ASN A 358 33.06 -24.49 12.95
N ASP A 359 33.78 -23.40 13.30
CA ASP A 359 35.19 -23.46 13.71
C ASP A 359 35.37 -23.97 15.16
N ALA A 360 34.31 -23.95 15.96
CA ALA A 360 34.27 -24.51 17.32
C ALA A 360 33.90 -26.02 17.38
N ARG A 361 33.67 -26.67 16.24
CA ARG A 361 33.42 -28.12 16.11
C ARG A 361 34.61 -28.83 15.48
#